data_AF-A0A6B2JR78-F1
#
_entry.id   AF-A0A6B2JR78-F1
#
_cell.length_a   1.000
_cell.length_b   1.000
_cell.length_c   1.000
_cell.angle_alpha   90.00
_cell.angle_beta   90.00
_cell.angle_gamma   90.00
#
_symmetry.space_group_name_H-M   'P 1'
#
loop_
_entity.id
_entity.type
_entity.pdbx_description
1 polymer ?
#
loop_
_entity_poly.entity_id
_entity_poly.type
_entity_poly.pdbx_seq_one_letter_code
_entity_poly.pdbx_strand_id
1 'polypeptide(L)'
;MRLAALPLLLLPALAACAGTAPRDNPVTWPFYAARAAAEDPGYAARRAEVERLVKSDPPAFWAEVDAGGGPTLSAAYAAAGVPPARQPYVLAALSADDQIYGSNYPLLIAAFMANGS
;
A
#
# COMPACT_ATOMS: atom_id res chain seq x y z
N MET A 1 40.29 -14.00 45.53
CA MET A 1 38.86 -14.25 45.28
C MET A 1 38.08 -12.98 45.55
N ARG A 2 37.51 -12.35 44.53
CA ARG A 2 36.18 -11.71 44.56
C ARG A 2 35.77 -11.47 43.10
N LEU A 3 34.68 -12.15 42.76
CA LEU A 3 34.21 -12.40 41.41
C LEU A 3 33.66 -11.14 40.74
N ALA A 4 33.82 -11.11 39.43
CA ALA A 4 33.12 -10.24 38.51
C ALA A 4 31.59 -10.32 38.72
N ALA A 5 30.97 -9.18 39.01
CA ALA A 5 29.52 -8.98 38.87
C ALA A 5 29.28 -8.44 37.45
N LEU A 6 29.31 -9.33 36.46
CA LEU A 6 28.14 -9.95 35.85
C LEU A 6 27.22 -8.90 35.19
N PRO A 7 27.43 -8.64 33.89
CA PRO A 7 26.65 -7.70 33.10
C PRO A 7 25.30 -8.34 32.79
N LEU A 8 24.26 -7.99 33.55
CA LEU A 8 22.93 -8.57 33.38
C LEU A 8 21.83 -7.50 33.30
N LEU A 9 22.09 -6.41 32.57
CA LEU A 9 21.16 -5.28 32.41
C LEU A 9 20.87 -4.93 30.94
N LEU A 10 21.11 -5.85 30.01
CA LEU A 10 21.03 -5.60 28.55
C LEU A 10 20.02 -6.50 27.80
N LEU A 11 19.10 -7.18 28.49
CA LEU A 11 18.24 -8.21 27.89
C LEU A 11 16.74 -7.90 27.61
N PRO A 12 16.15 -6.68 27.73
CA PRO A 12 14.76 -6.50 27.31
C PRO A 12 14.60 -6.20 25.81
N ALA A 13 15.67 -6.02 25.03
CA ALA A 13 15.57 -5.53 23.65
C ALA A 13 15.13 -6.59 22.60
N LEU A 14 14.99 -7.87 22.97
CA LEU A 14 14.61 -8.95 22.04
C LEU A 14 13.11 -9.25 21.97
N ALA A 15 12.27 -8.61 22.79
CA ALA A 15 10.81 -8.86 22.78
C ALA A 15 10.04 -8.12 21.67
N ALA A 16 10.70 -7.30 20.84
CA ALA A 16 10.04 -6.48 19.83
C ALA A 16 9.77 -7.19 18.48
N CYS A 17 10.22 -8.44 18.29
CA CYS A 17 10.13 -9.13 16.99
C CYS A 17 8.94 -10.12 16.87
N ALA A 18 7.96 -10.03 17.77
CA ALA A 18 6.73 -10.83 17.70
C ALA A 18 5.49 -9.92 17.66
N GLY A 19 5.42 -9.08 16.63
CA GLY A 19 4.15 -8.51 16.21
C GLY A 19 3.36 -9.61 15.50
N THR A 20 2.66 -10.47 16.24
CA THR A 20 1.62 -11.33 15.66
C THR A 20 0.57 -10.38 15.07
N ALA A 21 0.62 -10.15 13.76
CA ALA A 21 -0.49 -9.51 13.09
C ALA A 21 -1.72 -10.41 13.33
N PRO A 22 -2.84 -9.90 13.86
CA PRO A 22 -4.02 -10.69 14.20
C PRO A 22 -4.83 -11.06 12.94
N ARG A 23 -4.14 -11.55 11.89
CA ARG A 23 -4.74 -12.03 10.64
C ARG A 23 -5.42 -13.39 10.78
N ASP A 24 -5.17 -14.11 11.86
CA ASP A 24 -5.64 -15.50 12.04
C ASP A 24 -7.04 -15.59 12.67
N ASN A 25 -7.64 -14.47 13.08
CA ASN A 25 -9.00 -14.43 13.61
C ASN A 25 -9.91 -13.48 12.80
N PRO A 26 -10.79 -14.02 11.94
CA PRO A 26 -11.64 -13.22 11.06
C PRO A 26 -12.66 -12.37 11.81
N VAL A 27 -13.01 -12.74 13.05
CA VAL A 27 -13.96 -11.96 13.89
C VAL A 27 -13.35 -10.65 14.36
N THR A 28 -12.03 -10.63 14.62
CA THR A 28 -11.34 -9.43 15.12
C THR A 28 -10.82 -8.51 14.02
N TRP A 29 -10.81 -8.97 12.77
CA TRP A 29 -10.26 -8.24 11.62
C TRP A 29 -10.87 -6.84 11.42
N PRO A 30 -12.20 -6.63 11.54
CA PRO A 30 -12.80 -5.31 11.36
C PRO A 30 -12.30 -4.28 12.39
N PHE A 31 -12.09 -4.69 13.64
CA PHE A 31 -11.61 -3.81 14.71
C PHE A 31 -10.18 -3.34 14.45
N TYR A 32 -9.32 -4.24 13.96
CA TYR A 32 -7.93 -3.89 13.62
C TYR A 32 -7.82 -3.11 12.32
N ALA A 33 -8.64 -3.41 11.31
CA ALA A 33 -8.72 -2.61 10.10
C ALA A 33 -9.16 -1.16 10.41
N ALA A 34 -10.14 -1.00 11.30
CA ALA A 34 -10.55 0.32 11.79
C ALA A 34 -9.44 1.02 12.58
N ARG A 35 -8.66 0.29 13.39
CA ARG A 35 -7.52 0.84 14.13
C ARG A 35 -6.37 1.28 13.21
N ALA A 36 -5.99 0.45 12.24
CA ALA A 36 -4.97 0.79 11.25
C ALA A 36 -5.41 1.98 10.36
N ALA A 37 -6.70 2.05 10.02
CA ALA A 37 -7.27 3.21 9.34
C ALA A 37 -7.30 4.46 10.24
N ALA A 38 -7.39 4.30 11.57
CA ALA A 38 -7.27 5.41 12.52
C ALA A 38 -5.81 5.84 12.75
N GLU A 39 -4.84 4.94 12.55
CA GLU A 39 -3.40 5.21 12.64
C GLU A 39 -2.88 6.02 11.43
N ASP A 40 -3.48 5.86 10.24
CA ASP A 40 -3.31 6.78 9.10
C ASP A 40 -4.65 7.00 8.36
N PRO A 41 -5.48 7.95 8.81
CA PRO A 41 -6.75 8.27 8.13
C PRO A 41 -6.52 8.80 6.70
N GLY A 42 -5.34 9.33 6.40
CA GLY A 42 -4.95 9.75 5.06
C GLY A 42 -4.78 8.56 4.13
N TYR A 43 -4.19 7.45 4.59
CA TYR A 43 -4.01 6.24 3.80
C TYR A 43 -5.36 5.64 3.34
N ALA A 44 -6.32 5.49 4.25
CA ALA A 44 -7.62 4.91 3.91
C ALA A 44 -8.38 5.78 2.88
N ALA A 45 -8.34 7.10 3.04
CA ALA A 45 -8.97 8.04 2.11
C ALA A 45 -8.30 8.01 0.72
N ARG A 46 -6.97 8.04 0.67
CA ARG A 46 -6.20 7.93 -0.59
C ARG A 46 -6.51 6.64 -1.33
N ARG A 47 -6.51 5.50 -0.61
CA ARG A 47 -6.84 4.20 -1.18
C ARG A 47 -8.25 4.16 -1.77
N ALA A 48 -9.23 4.68 -1.04
CA ALA A 48 -10.62 4.74 -1.50
C ALA A 48 -10.77 5.60 -2.75
N GLU A 49 -10.03 6.72 -2.83
CA GLU A 49 -10.05 7.59 -4.01
C GLU A 49 -9.38 6.95 -5.22
N VAL A 50 -8.23 6.29 -5.05
CA VAL A 50 -7.60 5.50 -6.12
C VAL A 50 -8.55 4.42 -6.62
N GLU A 51 -9.20 3.69 -5.71
CA GLU A 51 -10.19 2.67 -6.04
C GLU A 51 -11.34 3.24 -6.87
N ARG A 52 -11.88 4.40 -6.47
CA ARG A 52 -12.95 5.09 -7.18
C ARG A 52 -12.53 5.45 -8.60
N LEU A 53 -11.32 5.98 -8.78
CA LEU A 53 -10.79 6.41 -10.08
C LEU A 53 -10.58 5.24 -11.04
N VAL A 54 -9.96 4.15 -10.58
CA VAL A 54 -9.65 3.00 -11.46
C VAL A 54 -10.88 2.14 -11.78
N LYS A 55 -11.93 2.20 -10.95
CA LYS A 55 -13.16 1.42 -11.14
C LYS A 55 -14.30 2.18 -11.80
N SER A 56 -14.24 3.52 -11.87
CA SER A 56 -15.36 4.30 -12.42
C SER A 56 -15.57 4.07 -13.92
N ASP A 57 -14.47 3.98 -14.68
CA ASP A 57 -14.50 3.66 -16.11
C ASP A 57 -13.22 2.88 -16.48
N PRO A 58 -13.20 1.56 -16.26
CA PRO A 58 -12.01 0.76 -16.49
C PRO A 58 -11.51 0.75 -17.94
N PRO A 59 -12.37 0.65 -18.98
CA PRO A 59 -11.92 0.77 -20.36
C PRO A 59 -11.20 2.09 -20.64
N ALA A 60 -11.73 3.22 -20.13
CA ALA A 60 -11.06 4.52 -20.30
C ALA A 60 -9.73 4.57 -19.56
N PHE A 61 -9.66 4.08 -18.31
CA PHE A 61 -8.41 4.04 -17.54
C PHE A 61 -7.31 3.25 -18.27
N TRP A 62 -7.63 2.06 -18.77
CA TRP A 62 -6.65 1.24 -19.49
C TRP A 62 -6.25 1.84 -20.85
N ALA A 63 -7.18 2.51 -21.55
CA ALA A 63 -6.83 3.27 -22.74
C ALA A 63 -5.85 4.42 -22.45
N GLU A 64 -5.96 5.08 -21.30
CA GLU A 64 -4.98 6.08 -20.85
C GLU A 64 -3.62 5.45 -20.50
N VAL A 65 -3.60 4.26 -19.90
CA VAL A 65 -2.36 3.51 -19.64
C VAL A 65 -1.67 3.16 -20.97
N ASP A 66 -2.40 2.68 -21.97
CA ASP A 66 -1.86 2.35 -23.29
C ASP A 66 -1.39 3.59 -24.05
N ALA A 67 -2.07 4.72 -23.89
CA ALA A 67 -1.66 6.00 -24.45
C ALA A 67 -0.45 6.64 -23.73
N GLY A 68 -0.02 6.06 -22.61
CA GLY A 68 1.10 6.54 -21.79
C GLY A 68 0.75 7.70 -20.86
N GLY A 69 -0.54 8.00 -20.68
CA GLY A 69 -1.01 9.10 -19.86
C GLY A 69 -2.47 9.46 -20.11
N GLY A 70 -3.05 10.18 -19.14
CA GLY A 70 -4.40 10.70 -19.24
C GLY A 70 -4.91 11.29 -17.92
N PRO A 71 -6.10 11.91 -17.92
CA PRO A 71 -6.64 12.58 -16.76
C PRO A 71 -6.95 11.63 -15.59
N THR A 72 -7.48 10.43 -15.85
CA THR A 72 -7.83 9.45 -14.83
C THR A 72 -6.58 8.84 -14.20
N LEU A 73 -5.60 8.47 -15.03
CA LEU A 73 -4.30 7.95 -14.58
C LEU A 73 -3.52 8.99 -13.78
N SER A 74 -3.52 10.25 -14.23
CA SER A 74 -2.90 11.36 -13.51
C SER A 74 -3.58 11.63 -12.17
N ALA A 75 -4.92 11.55 -12.12
CA ALA A 75 -5.67 11.65 -10.88
C ALA A 75 -5.36 10.48 -9.94
N ALA A 76 -5.18 9.25 -10.44
CA ALA A 76 -4.82 8.10 -9.63
C ALA A 76 -3.41 8.26 -9.03
N TYR A 77 -2.44 8.75 -9.81
CA TYR A 77 -1.12 9.12 -9.28
C TYR A 77 -1.21 10.17 -8.18
N ALA A 78 -2.00 11.22 -8.38
CA ALA A 78 -2.17 12.29 -7.40
C ALA A 78 -2.84 11.78 -6.11
N ALA A 79 -3.90 10.98 -6.23
CA ALA A 79 -4.62 10.39 -5.11
C ALA A 79 -3.73 9.45 -4.29
N ALA A 80 -2.89 8.65 -4.95
CA ALA A 80 -1.94 7.78 -4.28
C ALA A 80 -0.71 8.52 -3.72
N GLY A 81 -0.45 9.76 -4.15
CA GLY A 81 0.76 10.49 -3.80
C GLY A 81 2.01 9.96 -4.51
N VAL A 82 1.88 9.45 -5.73
CA VAL A 82 3.03 8.95 -6.52
C VAL A 82 3.85 10.16 -7.02
N PRO A 83 5.13 10.29 -6.61
CA PRO A 83 5.94 11.41 -7.05
C PRO A 83 6.20 11.34 -8.56
N PRO A 84 6.30 12.49 -9.26
CA PRO A 84 6.47 12.52 -10.72
C PRO A 84 7.62 11.65 -11.24
N ALA A 85 8.73 11.58 -10.49
CA ALA A 85 9.88 10.74 -10.84
C ALA A 85 9.59 9.23 -10.85
N ARG A 86 8.56 8.76 -10.12
CA ARG A 86 8.14 7.34 -10.09
C ARG A 86 7.01 7.02 -11.07
N GLN A 87 6.26 8.01 -11.56
CA GLN A 87 5.12 7.76 -12.44
C GLN A 87 5.49 6.96 -13.71
N PRO A 88 6.64 7.20 -14.39
CA PRO A 88 7.04 6.39 -15.54
C PRO A 88 7.28 4.92 -15.19
N TYR A 89 7.80 4.63 -14.00
CA TYR A 89 8.02 3.26 -13.53
C TYR A 89 6.70 2.54 -13.26
N VAL A 90 5.75 3.22 -12.62
CA VAL A 90 4.41 2.67 -12.40
C VAL A 90 3.70 2.43 -13.72
N LEU A 91 3.73 3.40 -14.64
CA LEU A 91 3.17 3.26 -15.97
C LEU A 91 3.76 2.04 -16.70
N ALA A 92 5.08 1.89 -16.71
CA ALA A 92 5.74 0.76 -17.35
C ALA A 92 5.30 -0.59 -16.76
N ALA A 93 5.14 -0.67 -15.43
CA ALA A 93 4.65 -1.88 -14.77
C ALA A 93 3.18 -2.18 -15.15
N LEU A 94 2.32 -1.16 -15.20
CA LEU A 94 0.92 -1.32 -15.60
C LEU A 94 0.79 -1.78 -17.05
N SER A 95 1.56 -1.19 -17.96
CA SER A 95 1.56 -1.57 -19.39
C SER A 95 2.17 -2.96 -19.64
N ALA A 96 3.15 -3.38 -18.84
CA ALA A 96 3.77 -4.70 -18.99
C ALA A 96 2.87 -5.85 -18.52
N ASP A 97 2.08 -5.60 -17.48
CA ASP A 97 1.38 -6.63 -16.72
C ASP A 97 -0.14 -6.40 -16.65
N ASP A 98 -0.77 -5.99 -17.76
CA ASP A 98 -2.24 -5.83 -17.83
C ASP A 98 -2.97 -7.12 -17.41
N GLN A 99 -2.45 -8.30 -17.74
CA GLN A 99 -3.05 -9.56 -17.28
C GLN A 99 -3.11 -9.72 -15.75
N ILE A 100 -2.19 -9.08 -15.03
CA ILE A 100 -2.14 -9.09 -13.57
C ILE A 100 -3.07 -8.02 -13.00
N TYR A 101 -3.08 -6.81 -13.59
CA TYR A 101 -3.78 -5.66 -13.02
C TYR A 101 -5.20 -5.45 -13.55
N GLY A 102 -5.44 -5.73 -14.84
CA GLY A 102 -6.70 -5.48 -15.55
C GLY A 102 -7.90 -6.26 -15.00
N SER A 103 -7.66 -7.40 -14.36
CA SER A 103 -8.70 -8.21 -13.70
C SER A 103 -8.64 -8.17 -12.17
N ASN A 104 -7.61 -7.54 -11.59
CA ASN A 104 -7.34 -7.56 -10.15
C ASN A 104 -7.14 -6.15 -9.58
N TYR A 105 -8.25 -5.44 -9.40
CA TYR A 105 -8.25 -4.10 -8.80
C TYR A 105 -7.53 -4.01 -7.46
N PRO A 106 -7.65 -4.97 -6.51
CA PRO A 106 -6.87 -4.94 -5.29
C PRO A 106 -5.36 -4.84 -5.53
N LEU A 107 -4.81 -5.56 -6.51
CA LEU A 107 -3.39 -5.46 -6.88
C LEU A 107 -3.06 -4.15 -7.57
N LEU A 108 -3.92 -3.68 -8.48
CA LEU A 108 -3.75 -2.38 -9.14
C LEU A 108 -3.67 -1.24 -8.10
N ILE A 109 -4.63 -1.20 -7.18
CA ILE A 109 -4.68 -0.21 -6.11
C ILE A 109 -3.43 -0.34 -5.23
N ALA A 110 -3.03 -1.55 -4.86
CA ALA A 110 -1.82 -1.78 -4.06
C ALA A 110 -0.55 -1.29 -4.78
N ALA A 111 -0.46 -1.44 -6.10
CA ALA A 111 0.67 -0.94 -6.89
C ALA A 111 0.78 0.59 -6.82
N PHE A 112 -0.34 1.31 -6.95
CA PHE A 112 -0.36 2.77 -6.75
C PHE A 112 0.04 3.14 -5.32
N MET A 113 -0.59 2.52 -4.32
CA MET A 113 -0.32 2.83 -2.91
C MET A 113 1.12 2.54 -2.49
N ALA A 114 1.75 1.48 -3.03
CA ALA A 114 3.15 1.12 -2.74
C ALA A 114 4.16 2.09 -3.36
N ASN A 115 3.78 2.77 -4.44
CA ASN A 115 4.63 3.76 -5.10
C ASN A 115 4.40 5.18 -4.61
N GLY A 116 3.31 5.42 -3.88
CA GLY A 116 2.99 6.65 -3.19
C GLY A 116 3.70 6.83 -1.85
N SER A 117 3.68 8.06 -1.33
CA SER A 117 4.19 8.44 -0.01
C SER A 117 3.11 9.14 0.79
#